data_AF-A0A2U3KDV9-F1
#
_entry.id   AF-A0A2U3KDV9-F1
#
_cell.length_a   1.000
_cell.length_b   1.000
_cell.length_c   1.000
_cell.angle_alpha   90.00
_cell.angle_beta   90.00
_cell.angle_gamma   90.00
#
_symmetry.space_group_name_H-M   'P 1'
#
loop_
_entity.id
_entity.type
_entity.pdbx_description
1 polymer ?
#
loop_
_entity_poly.entity_id
_entity_poly.type
_entity_poly.pdbx_seq_one_letter_code
_entity_poly.pdbx_strand_id
1 'polypeptide(L)'
;MAKNTLGIEVAEIISDKCIACQICIGECPVGAIELSADGVAVIDPEVCVGCGKCFDSCPVEAVKFQKKKRIKPAEQERGVPGAGQPDYLGVAVYIETADGRGAPVSWELAGKARDLAAQLGTKVMGLLLGSNVGPVADEAIEYGCDEVHVIDDPLLSHYLPETYGKALSDLCAKLRPAIVLVGATSLGRDLAGVVATRLETGLTADCTGLYIEKETGLLLMTRPTFGGNIMATIFCQHHRPQMSSVRPRVFRMLEKDLGRKGVVTRHKMMAPAVELPEIVKFIPADDTAGTDIVSYPALVVAGRGACDPSSLPLLEELARLVGGVVACSRPVVQAGLMPYERQVGQTGKTVAPRLYIGVGVSGAVQHLVAIQGAEKIVAINSDANAPIFRVADAGIVGDYQEIVPELIAQIRKKKSNGKQ
;
A
#
# COMPACT_ATOMS: atom_id res chain seq x y z
N MET A 1 26.11 34.40 -21.54
CA MET A 1 25.71 34.35 -20.12
C MET A 1 26.81 33.66 -19.38
N ALA A 2 27.20 34.21 -18.23
CA ALA A 2 28.15 33.54 -17.35
C ALA A 2 27.60 32.17 -16.95
N LYS A 3 28.47 31.17 -16.96
CA LYS A 3 28.22 29.88 -16.32
C LYS A 3 29.16 29.81 -15.14
N ASN A 4 28.67 29.32 -14.01
CA ASN A 4 29.55 29.08 -12.86
C ASN A 4 30.44 27.85 -13.11
N THR A 5 31.38 27.60 -12.21
CA THR A 5 32.27 26.42 -12.25
C THR A 5 31.51 25.08 -12.36
N LEU A 6 30.24 25.03 -11.96
CA LEU A 6 29.36 23.86 -12.01
C LEU A 6 28.52 23.76 -13.30
N GLY A 7 28.72 24.66 -14.27
CA GLY A 7 28.01 24.66 -15.56
C GLY A 7 26.56 25.15 -15.51
N ILE A 8 26.14 25.76 -14.40
CA ILE A 8 24.81 26.34 -14.20
C ILE A 8 24.77 27.72 -14.84
N GLU A 9 23.69 28.02 -15.57
CA GLU A 9 23.42 29.34 -16.11
C GLU A 9 23.03 30.29 -14.96
N VAL A 10 23.84 31.32 -14.75
CA VAL A 10 23.60 32.30 -13.69
C VAL A 10 22.92 33.55 -14.22
N ALA A 11 22.17 34.23 -13.35
CA ALA A 11 21.55 35.50 -13.68
C ALA A 11 22.60 36.62 -13.71
N GLU A 12 22.42 37.56 -14.63
CA GLU A 12 23.33 38.70 -14.83
C GLU A 12 22.53 40.01 -14.76
N ILE A 13 23.05 41.04 -14.08
CA ILE A 13 22.36 42.32 -13.93
C ILE A 13 22.88 43.31 -14.96
N ILE A 14 21.96 43.99 -15.65
CA ILE A 14 22.24 45.11 -16.55
C ILE A 14 22.36 46.36 -15.68
N SER A 15 23.57 46.87 -15.53
CA SER A 15 23.90 48.08 -14.77
C SER A 15 23.00 49.26 -15.12
N ASP A 16 22.78 49.49 -16.42
CA ASP A 16 22.12 50.69 -16.93
C ASP A 16 20.61 50.75 -16.64
N LYS A 17 20.01 49.61 -16.27
CA LYS A 17 18.58 49.50 -15.96
C LYS A 17 18.31 49.30 -14.48
N CYS A 18 19.33 49.06 -13.67
CA CYS A 18 19.15 48.76 -12.25
C CYS A 18 18.81 50.04 -11.47
N ILE A 19 17.68 50.03 -10.76
CA ILE A 19 17.21 51.17 -9.94
C ILE A 19 17.52 51.02 -8.44
N ALA A 20 18.44 50.12 -8.06
CA ALA A 20 18.83 49.88 -6.67
C ALA A 20 17.68 49.53 -5.69
N CYS A 21 16.56 48.97 -6.16
CA CYS A 21 15.38 48.72 -5.32
C CYS A 21 15.53 47.62 -4.26
N GLN A 22 16.63 46.85 -4.29
CA GLN A 22 16.97 45.75 -3.36
C GLN A 22 15.98 44.56 -3.27
N ILE A 23 14.88 44.56 -4.03
CA ILE A 23 13.90 43.44 -4.05
C ILE A 23 14.57 42.11 -4.40
N CYS A 24 15.50 42.12 -5.36
CA CYS A 24 16.23 40.93 -5.77
C CYS A 24 17.11 40.33 -4.67
N ILE A 25 17.61 41.14 -3.73
CA ILE A 25 18.41 40.69 -2.58
C ILE A 25 17.52 39.91 -1.61
N GLY A 26 16.32 40.42 -1.31
CA GLY A 26 15.36 39.77 -0.40
C GLY A 26 14.78 38.45 -0.95
N GLU A 27 14.60 38.34 -2.26
CA GLU A 27 14.04 37.14 -2.90
C GLU A 27 15.09 36.04 -3.19
N CYS A 28 16.37 36.32 -2.96
CA CYS A 28 17.44 35.36 -3.21
C CYS A 28 17.51 34.30 -2.10
N PRO A 29 17.20 33.02 -2.39
CA PRO A 29 17.16 31.98 -1.36
C PRO A 29 18.55 31.60 -0.82
N VAL A 30 19.61 31.97 -1.54
CA VAL A 30 21.00 31.62 -1.24
C VAL A 30 21.87 32.86 -0.95
N GLY A 31 21.27 34.06 -0.92
CA GLY A 31 21.99 35.30 -0.62
C GLY A 31 23.06 35.72 -1.64
N ALA A 32 23.01 35.22 -2.87
CA ALA A 32 24.04 35.46 -3.91
C ALA A 32 24.06 36.88 -4.52
N ILE A 33 23.32 37.86 -3.97
CA ILE A 33 23.17 39.20 -4.58
C ILE A 33 23.54 40.28 -3.57
N GLU A 34 24.47 41.14 -3.94
CA GLU A 34 24.94 42.26 -3.12
C GLU A 34 24.76 43.59 -3.88
N LEU A 35 24.71 44.71 -3.15
CA LEU A 35 24.65 46.04 -3.74
C LEU A 35 26.07 46.61 -3.85
N SER A 36 26.50 46.99 -5.05
CA SER A 36 27.77 47.66 -5.25
C SER A 36 27.76 49.09 -4.71
N ALA A 37 28.95 49.66 -4.51
CA ALA A 37 29.12 51.06 -4.10
C ALA A 37 28.50 52.07 -5.09
N ASP A 38 28.33 51.66 -6.36
CA ASP A 38 27.73 52.47 -7.43
C ASP A 38 26.18 52.37 -7.47
N GLY A 39 25.58 51.68 -6.49
CA GLY A 39 24.12 51.55 -6.38
C GLY A 39 23.53 50.52 -7.35
N VAL A 40 24.34 49.60 -7.89
CA VAL A 40 23.89 48.55 -8.80
C VAL A 40 23.96 47.20 -8.07
N ALA A 41 22.90 46.39 -8.19
CA ALA A 41 22.93 45.04 -7.66
C ALA A 41 23.88 44.15 -8.50
N VAL A 42 24.70 43.34 -7.85
CA VAL A 42 25.69 42.44 -8.44
C VAL A 42 25.41 41.02 -7.94
N ILE A 43 25.45 40.05 -8.84
CA ILE A 43 25.21 38.63 -8.53
C ILE A 43 26.55 37.91 -8.51
N ASP A 44 26.85 37.19 -7.43
CA ASP A 44 27.99 36.28 -7.37
C ASP A 44 27.69 35.00 -8.19
N PRO A 45 28.41 34.75 -9.29
CA PRO A 45 28.21 33.56 -10.11
C PRO A 45 28.43 32.24 -9.35
N GLU A 46 29.35 32.19 -8.39
CA GLU A 46 29.71 30.93 -7.72
C GLU A 46 28.66 30.51 -6.68
N VAL A 47 27.97 31.48 -6.07
CA VAL A 47 26.89 31.23 -5.10
C VAL A 47 25.53 31.08 -5.81
N CYS A 48 25.38 31.60 -7.02
CA CYS A 48 24.12 31.58 -7.76
C CYS A 48 23.72 30.16 -8.20
N VAL A 49 22.57 29.68 -7.71
CA VAL A 49 22.00 28.37 -8.07
C VAL A 49 21.11 28.40 -9.32
N GLY A 50 21.04 29.52 -10.04
CA GLY A 50 20.26 29.62 -11.28
C GLY A 50 18.74 29.45 -11.09
N CYS A 51 18.18 29.86 -9.94
CA CYS A 51 16.75 29.68 -9.65
C CYS A 51 15.81 30.64 -10.41
N GLY A 52 16.32 31.76 -10.93
CA GLY A 52 15.55 32.73 -11.71
C GLY A 52 14.57 33.62 -10.93
N LYS A 53 14.52 33.55 -9.59
CA LYS A 53 13.62 34.40 -8.79
C LYS A 53 13.92 35.90 -8.90
N CYS A 54 15.20 36.26 -9.01
CA CYS A 54 15.63 37.63 -9.21
C CYS A 54 15.15 38.22 -10.55
N PHE A 55 14.98 37.38 -11.58
CA PHE A 55 14.39 37.78 -12.85
C PHE A 55 12.90 38.08 -12.72
N ASP A 56 12.14 37.21 -12.05
CA ASP A 56 10.69 37.36 -11.88
C ASP A 56 10.30 38.54 -10.98
N SER A 57 11.17 38.91 -10.05
CA SER A 57 10.90 39.94 -9.04
C SER A 57 11.41 41.33 -9.44
N CYS A 58 12.07 41.48 -10.59
CA CYS A 58 12.65 42.75 -11.01
C CYS A 58 11.60 43.64 -11.70
N PRO A 59 11.21 44.79 -11.11
CA PRO A 59 10.17 45.65 -11.69
C PRO A 59 10.59 46.38 -12.96
N VAL A 60 11.90 46.47 -13.21
CA VAL A 60 12.51 47.20 -14.33
C VAL A 60 13.19 46.28 -15.34
N GLU A 61 13.01 44.96 -15.19
CA GLU A 61 13.60 43.93 -16.06
C GLU A 61 15.13 44.10 -16.25
N ALA A 62 15.82 44.55 -15.20
CA ALA A 62 17.26 44.76 -15.20
C ALA A 62 18.06 43.45 -15.08
N VAL A 63 17.41 42.32 -14.83
CA VAL A 63 18.06 41.00 -14.73
C VAL A 63 17.95 40.28 -16.07
N LYS A 64 19.07 39.83 -16.63
CA LYS A 64 19.12 38.89 -17.75
C LYS A 64 19.21 37.47 -17.19
N PHE A 65 18.17 36.69 -17.44
CA PHE A 65 18.15 35.26 -17.14
C PHE A 65 17.38 34.54 -18.24
N GLN A 66 18.00 33.58 -18.92
CA GLN A 66 17.24 32.67 -19.76
C GLN A 66 16.66 31.59 -18.86
N LYS A 67 15.36 31.69 -18.57
CA LYS A 67 14.62 30.52 -18.12
C LYS A 67 14.87 29.44 -19.16
N LYS A 68 15.56 28.35 -18.80
CA LYS A 68 15.30 27.08 -19.46
C LYS A 68 13.80 26.94 -19.42
N LYS A 69 13.14 27.08 -20.58
CA LYS A 69 11.76 26.64 -20.70
C LYS A 69 11.84 25.22 -20.17
N ARG A 70 11.28 24.98 -18.97
CA ARG A 70 10.68 23.68 -18.71
C ARG A 70 9.88 23.47 -19.98
N ILE A 71 10.29 22.49 -20.77
CA ILE A 71 9.39 21.89 -21.71
C ILE A 71 8.25 21.46 -20.79
N LYS A 72 7.24 22.34 -20.64
CA LYS A 72 5.89 21.86 -20.43
C LYS A 72 5.79 20.86 -21.58
N PRO A 73 5.63 19.55 -21.32
CA PRO A 73 5.09 18.70 -22.37
C PRO A 73 3.92 19.52 -22.89
N ALA A 74 3.96 19.85 -24.18
CA ALA A 74 2.98 20.72 -24.76
C ALA A 74 1.61 20.27 -24.24
N GLU A 75 0.70 21.23 -24.09
CA GLU A 75 -0.71 20.94 -24.32
C GLU A 75 -0.81 20.43 -25.77
N GLN A 76 -0.29 19.22 -26.02
CA GLN A 76 -0.67 18.32 -27.08
C GLN A 76 -2.11 18.05 -26.71
N GLU A 77 -2.97 18.75 -27.44
CA GLU A 77 -4.31 18.37 -27.87
C GLU A 77 -5.07 17.48 -26.90
N ARG A 78 -6.33 17.86 -26.66
CA ARG A 78 -7.37 16.99 -26.12
C ARG A 78 -7.66 15.81 -27.07
N GLY A 79 -6.66 14.99 -27.34
CA GLY A 79 -6.78 13.60 -27.73
C GLY A 79 -6.63 12.80 -26.44
N VAL A 80 -7.66 12.02 -26.13
CA VAL A 80 -7.61 11.01 -25.08
C VAL A 80 -6.34 10.18 -25.28
N PRO A 81 -5.34 10.16 -24.37
CA PRO A 81 -4.35 9.10 -24.36
C PRO A 81 -4.98 7.89 -23.67
N GLY A 82 -6.03 7.38 -24.31
CA GLY A 82 -6.59 6.06 -24.09
C GLY A 82 -6.02 5.19 -25.20
N ALA A 83 -5.67 3.96 -24.85
CA ALA A 83 -5.03 2.95 -25.69
C ALA A 83 -3.50 3.07 -25.84
N GLY A 84 -2.82 2.31 -24.98
CA GLY A 84 -1.59 1.57 -25.31
C GLY A 84 -0.41 2.36 -25.86
N GLN A 85 0.60 2.59 -25.02
CA GLN A 85 1.94 2.33 -25.55
C GLN A 85 1.99 0.82 -25.87
N PRO A 86 2.12 0.42 -27.14
CA PRO A 86 2.00 -0.99 -27.56
C PRO A 86 3.07 -1.90 -26.94
N ASP A 87 4.08 -1.31 -26.33
CA ASP A 87 5.17 -2.01 -25.65
C ASP A 87 4.83 -2.48 -24.23
N TYR A 88 3.76 -1.96 -23.61
CA TYR A 88 3.40 -2.31 -22.23
C TYR A 88 2.15 -3.17 -22.17
N LEU A 89 2.34 -4.48 -22.00
CA LEU A 89 1.27 -5.48 -22.00
C LEU A 89 1.30 -6.32 -20.72
N GLY A 90 0.13 -6.69 -20.21
CA GLY A 90 -0.02 -7.63 -19.10
C GLY A 90 -0.13 -7.01 -17.71
N VAL A 91 -0.64 -7.82 -16.79
CA VAL A 91 -0.84 -7.47 -15.38
C VAL A 91 0.16 -8.26 -14.55
N ALA A 92 1.12 -7.57 -13.96
CA ALA A 92 2.12 -8.15 -13.08
C ALA A 92 1.66 -8.15 -11.62
N VAL A 93 1.90 -9.25 -10.91
CA VAL A 93 1.64 -9.41 -9.48
C VAL A 93 2.95 -9.75 -8.80
N TYR A 94 3.35 -8.96 -7.79
CA TYR A 94 4.46 -9.32 -6.94
C TYR A 94 4.04 -10.39 -5.94
N ILE A 95 4.72 -11.54 -5.99
CA ILE A 95 4.49 -12.67 -5.09
C ILE A 95 5.46 -12.53 -3.93
N GLU A 96 4.94 -12.12 -2.79
CA GLU A 96 5.70 -12.04 -1.54
C GLU A 96 5.90 -13.45 -0.97
N THR A 97 7.14 -13.73 -0.54
CA THR A 97 7.51 -14.97 0.14
C THR A 97 7.89 -14.69 1.59
N ALA A 98 7.27 -15.41 2.52
CA ALA A 98 7.63 -15.43 3.92
C ALA A 98 8.00 -16.87 4.31
N ASP A 99 9.21 -17.08 4.86
CA ASP A 99 9.70 -18.38 5.32
C ASP A 99 9.58 -19.51 4.27
N GLY A 100 9.88 -19.19 3.00
CA GLY A 100 9.82 -20.15 1.89
C GLY A 100 8.39 -20.50 1.42
N ARG A 101 7.36 -19.83 1.96
CA ARG A 101 5.96 -19.97 1.52
C ARG A 101 5.44 -18.67 0.92
N GLY A 102 4.55 -18.76 -0.06
CA GLY A 102 3.87 -17.58 -0.61
C GLY A 102 2.90 -16.98 0.41
N ALA A 103 2.99 -15.66 0.61
CA ALA A 103 2.08 -14.94 1.48
C ALA A 103 0.64 -15.00 0.93
N PRO A 104 -0.40 -15.16 1.77
CA PRO A 104 -1.79 -15.26 1.32
C PRO A 104 -2.26 -14.08 0.44
N VAL A 105 -1.73 -12.88 0.70
CA VAL A 105 -2.03 -11.67 -0.09
C VAL A 105 -1.67 -11.81 -1.57
N SER A 106 -0.61 -12.57 -1.89
CA SER A 106 -0.17 -12.81 -3.26
C SER A 106 -1.23 -13.57 -4.06
N TRP A 107 -1.96 -14.48 -3.40
CA TRP A 107 -2.99 -15.31 -4.02
C TRP A 107 -4.31 -14.55 -4.22
N GLU A 108 -4.67 -13.68 -3.29
CA GLU A 108 -5.79 -12.74 -3.45
C GLU A 108 -5.53 -11.78 -4.62
N LEU A 109 -4.30 -11.29 -4.73
CA LEU A 109 -3.86 -10.45 -5.82
C LEU A 109 -3.87 -11.16 -7.17
N ALA A 110 -3.43 -12.42 -7.22
CA ALA A 110 -3.51 -13.23 -8.44
C ALA A 110 -4.96 -13.37 -8.93
N GLY A 111 -5.90 -13.59 -8.01
CA GLY A 111 -7.33 -13.63 -8.32
C GLY A 111 -7.83 -12.32 -8.94
N LYS A 112 -7.53 -11.19 -8.29
CA LYS A 112 -7.94 -9.88 -8.81
C LYS A 112 -7.22 -9.51 -10.11
N ALA A 113 -5.95 -9.85 -10.25
CA ALA A 113 -5.18 -9.63 -11.47
C ALA A 113 -5.79 -10.39 -12.65
N ARG A 114 -6.33 -11.58 -12.42
CA ARG A 114 -7.03 -12.35 -13.45
C ARG A 114 -8.30 -11.67 -13.93
N ASP A 115 -9.10 -11.13 -13.01
CA ASP A 115 -10.30 -10.34 -13.38
C ASP A 115 -9.94 -9.12 -14.22
N LEU A 116 -8.86 -8.41 -13.84
CA LEU A 116 -8.37 -7.24 -14.58
C LEU A 116 -7.80 -7.64 -15.95
N ALA A 117 -7.04 -8.73 -16.01
CA ALA A 117 -6.45 -9.26 -17.23
C ALA A 117 -7.51 -9.74 -18.22
N ALA A 118 -8.60 -10.37 -17.73
CA ALA A 118 -9.75 -10.76 -18.55
C ALA A 118 -10.47 -9.55 -19.16
N GLN A 119 -10.57 -8.43 -18.44
CA GLN A 119 -11.15 -7.19 -18.96
C GLN A 119 -10.26 -6.51 -20.00
N LEU A 120 -8.94 -6.61 -19.85
CA LEU A 120 -7.94 -6.04 -20.77
C LEU A 120 -7.59 -6.96 -21.95
N GLY A 121 -7.98 -8.23 -21.90
CA GLY A 121 -7.56 -9.24 -22.88
C GLY A 121 -6.06 -9.57 -22.83
N THR A 122 -5.43 -9.44 -21.66
CA THR A 122 -3.98 -9.64 -21.47
C THR A 122 -3.66 -10.84 -20.58
N LYS A 123 -2.37 -11.17 -20.43
CA LYS A 123 -1.88 -12.25 -19.56
C LYS A 123 -1.58 -11.75 -18.14
N VAL A 124 -1.61 -12.67 -17.17
CA VAL A 124 -1.17 -12.43 -15.79
C VAL A 124 0.28 -12.90 -15.61
N MET A 125 1.15 -12.00 -15.19
CA MET A 125 2.57 -12.26 -14.89
C MET A 125 2.79 -12.28 -13.37
N GLY A 126 3.29 -13.38 -12.81
CA GLY A 126 3.78 -13.45 -11.43
C GLY A 126 5.24 -13.05 -11.36
N LEU A 127 5.61 -12.09 -10.51
CA LEU A 127 6.99 -11.69 -10.25
C LEU A 127 7.41 -12.26 -8.89
N LEU A 128 8.31 -13.22 -8.89
CA LEU A 128 8.76 -13.94 -7.70
C LEU A 128 10.25 -13.70 -7.48
N LEU A 129 10.60 -13.20 -6.30
CA LEU A 129 11.97 -12.91 -5.88
C LEU A 129 12.24 -13.70 -4.60
N GLY A 130 13.36 -14.41 -4.53
CA GLY A 130 13.76 -15.10 -3.30
C GLY A 130 14.92 -16.06 -3.52
N SER A 131 15.07 -17.00 -2.59
CA SER A 131 16.04 -18.09 -2.66
C SER A 131 15.32 -19.44 -2.55
N ASN A 132 15.59 -20.37 -3.47
CA ASN A 132 14.93 -21.70 -3.57
C ASN A 132 13.40 -21.64 -3.70
N VAL A 133 12.87 -20.67 -4.46
CA VAL A 133 11.42 -20.41 -4.58
C VAL A 133 10.70 -21.26 -5.66
N GLY A 134 11.33 -22.35 -6.12
CA GLY A 134 10.77 -23.25 -7.14
C GLY A 134 9.34 -23.73 -6.83
N PRO A 135 9.05 -24.27 -5.64
CA PRO A 135 7.71 -24.75 -5.30
C PRO A 135 6.64 -23.64 -5.29
N VAL A 136 7.02 -22.42 -4.87
CA VAL A 136 6.11 -21.26 -4.83
C VAL A 136 5.75 -20.78 -6.23
N ALA A 137 6.66 -20.95 -7.21
CA ALA A 137 6.38 -20.64 -8.60
C ALA A 137 5.30 -21.56 -9.19
N ASP A 138 5.32 -22.85 -8.82
CA ASP A 138 4.29 -23.81 -9.23
C ASP A 138 2.93 -23.47 -8.57
N GLU A 139 2.93 -23.15 -7.28
CA GLU A 139 1.72 -22.70 -6.59
C GLU A 139 1.13 -21.43 -7.23
N ALA A 140 1.96 -20.48 -7.66
CA ALA A 140 1.50 -19.27 -8.31
C ALA A 140 0.76 -19.53 -9.64
N ILE A 141 1.16 -20.58 -10.36
CA ILE A 141 0.46 -21.04 -11.56
C ILE A 141 -0.90 -21.63 -11.18
N GLU A 142 -0.96 -22.47 -10.14
CA GLU A 142 -2.22 -23.06 -9.65
C GLU A 142 -3.24 -21.99 -9.23
N TYR A 143 -2.78 -20.86 -8.71
CA TYR A 143 -3.63 -19.73 -8.31
C TYR A 143 -4.00 -18.77 -9.45
N GLY A 144 -3.54 -19.02 -10.68
CA GLY A 144 -4.03 -18.34 -11.88
C GLY A 144 -3.03 -17.43 -12.59
N CYS A 145 -1.72 -17.49 -12.28
CA CYS A 145 -0.70 -16.82 -13.09
C CYS A 145 -0.44 -17.59 -14.39
N ASP A 146 -0.36 -16.90 -15.53
CA ASP A 146 -0.08 -17.52 -16.83
C ASP A 146 1.44 -17.64 -17.07
N GLU A 147 2.19 -16.62 -16.64
CA GLU A 147 3.65 -16.55 -16.73
C GLU A 147 4.22 -16.22 -15.36
N VAL A 148 5.26 -16.91 -14.91
CA VAL A 148 5.93 -16.64 -13.63
C VAL A 148 7.40 -16.35 -13.90
N HIS A 149 7.82 -15.14 -13.56
CA HIS A 149 9.20 -14.68 -13.66
C HIS A 149 9.87 -14.79 -12.31
N VAL A 150 10.87 -15.67 -12.24
CA VAL A 150 11.56 -16.03 -11.00
C VAL A 150 12.97 -15.45 -11.03
N ILE A 151 13.35 -14.73 -9.99
CA ILE A 151 14.74 -14.40 -9.67
C ILE A 151 15.11 -15.20 -8.43
N ASP A 152 15.96 -16.20 -8.64
CA ASP A 152 16.47 -17.08 -7.58
C ASP A 152 17.94 -16.73 -7.32
N ASP A 153 18.20 -16.08 -6.20
CA ASP A 153 19.55 -15.65 -5.80
C ASP A 153 19.73 -15.75 -4.27
N PRO A 154 20.85 -16.31 -3.77
CA PRO A 154 21.14 -16.36 -2.33
C PRO A 154 21.09 -14.99 -1.63
N LEU A 155 21.38 -13.90 -2.33
CA LEU A 155 21.29 -12.52 -1.82
C LEU A 155 19.86 -12.09 -1.48
N LEU A 156 18.86 -12.80 -2.00
CA LEU A 156 17.44 -12.55 -1.74
C LEU A 156 16.90 -13.41 -0.59
N SER A 157 17.76 -14.13 0.14
CA SER A 157 17.37 -14.90 1.34
C SER A 157 16.68 -14.05 2.41
N HIS A 158 17.13 -12.80 2.57
CA HIS A 158 16.51 -11.83 3.46
C HIS A 158 16.02 -10.61 2.67
N TYR A 159 14.90 -10.05 3.12
CA TYR A 159 14.36 -8.84 2.52
C TYR A 159 15.28 -7.66 2.77
N LEU A 160 15.80 -7.08 1.69
CA LEU A 160 16.55 -5.82 1.69
C LEU A 160 15.95 -4.88 0.65
N PRO A 161 15.54 -3.66 1.00
CA PRO A 161 14.79 -2.77 0.11
C PRO A 161 15.54 -2.44 -1.18
N GLU A 162 16.86 -2.23 -1.11
CA GLU A 162 17.67 -1.88 -2.28
C GLU A 162 17.85 -3.05 -3.25
N THR A 163 18.11 -4.25 -2.72
CA THR A 163 18.32 -5.48 -3.50
C THR A 163 17.02 -5.89 -4.18
N TYR A 164 15.93 -5.96 -3.42
CA TYR A 164 14.60 -6.28 -3.95
C TYR A 164 14.11 -5.20 -4.90
N GLY A 165 14.28 -3.92 -4.55
CA GLY A 165 13.90 -2.79 -5.37
C GLY A 165 14.63 -2.78 -6.72
N LYS A 166 15.94 -3.07 -6.74
CA LYS A 166 16.73 -3.22 -7.98
C LYS A 166 16.24 -4.39 -8.82
N ALA A 167 16.13 -5.58 -8.21
CA ALA A 167 15.70 -6.79 -8.91
C ALA A 167 14.31 -6.61 -9.56
N LEU A 168 13.36 -6.07 -8.80
CA LEU A 168 11.99 -5.85 -9.29
C LEU A 168 11.93 -4.76 -10.36
N SER A 169 12.70 -3.67 -10.20
CA SER A 169 12.75 -2.59 -11.20
C SER A 169 13.37 -3.07 -12.51
N ASP A 170 14.49 -3.82 -12.45
CA ASP A 170 15.15 -4.38 -13.63
C ASP A 170 14.23 -5.36 -14.37
N LEU A 171 13.46 -6.15 -13.62
CA LEU A 171 12.48 -7.08 -14.18
C LEU A 171 11.31 -6.34 -14.84
N CYS A 172 10.78 -5.30 -14.18
CA CYS A 172 9.74 -4.44 -14.76
C CYS A 172 10.23 -3.69 -16.01
N ALA A 173 11.50 -3.26 -16.05
CA ALA A 173 12.09 -2.60 -17.21
C ALA A 173 12.21 -3.56 -18.42
N LYS A 174 12.50 -4.84 -18.18
CA LYS A 174 12.59 -5.88 -19.23
C LYS A 174 11.23 -6.32 -19.74
N LEU A 175 10.29 -6.58 -18.82
CA LEU A 175 8.98 -7.15 -19.14
C LEU A 175 7.97 -6.08 -19.57
N ARG A 176 8.19 -4.83 -19.16
CA ARG A 176 7.31 -3.69 -19.42
C ARG A 176 5.82 -4.01 -19.13
N PRO A 177 5.46 -4.42 -17.90
CA PRO A 177 4.06 -4.70 -17.59
C PRO A 177 3.22 -3.42 -17.63
N ALA A 178 1.95 -3.51 -18.03
CA ALA A 178 1.04 -2.36 -18.03
C ALA A 178 0.65 -1.95 -16.60
N ILE A 179 0.41 -2.95 -15.74
CA ILE A 179 -0.03 -2.81 -14.35
C ILE A 179 0.88 -3.66 -13.46
N VAL A 180 1.27 -3.14 -12.29
CA VAL A 180 1.99 -3.89 -11.26
C VAL A 180 1.20 -3.80 -9.93
N LEU A 181 0.82 -4.94 -9.39
CA LEU A 181 0.12 -5.06 -8.11
C LEU A 181 1.07 -5.61 -7.04
N VAL A 182 1.06 -4.97 -5.87
CA VAL A 182 1.89 -5.36 -4.71
C VAL A 182 1.01 -5.50 -3.48
N GLY A 183 1.27 -6.47 -2.60
CA GLY A 183 0.56 -6.57 -1.32
C GLY A 183 0.91 -5.39 -0.42
N ALA A 184 -0.06 -4.77 0.25
CA ALA A 184 0.18 -3.69 1.21
C ALA A 184 0.59 -4.23 2.60
N THR A 185 1.48 -5.22 2.63
CA THR A 185 2.16 -5.73 3.82
C THR A 185 3.27 -4.76 4.26
N SER A 186 3.90 -5.00 5.41
CA SER A 186 5.05 -4.18 5.84
C SER A 186 6.17 -4.18 4.81
N LEU A 187 6.46 -5.33 4.20
CA LEU A 187 7.49 -5.48 3.16
C LEU A 187 7.04 -4.87 1.84
N GLY A 188 5.81 -5.16 1.40
CA GLY A 188 5.32 -4.69 0.11
C GLY A 188 5.05 -3.19 0.07
N ARG A 189 4.68 -2.55 1.18
CA ARG A 189 4.54 -1.08 1.27
C ARG A 189 5.87 -0.36 1.11
N ASP A 190 6.92 -0.93 1.68
CA ASP A 190 8.29 -0.42 1.56
C ASP A 190 8.81 -0.62 0.12
N LEU A 191 8.74 -1.85 -0.40
CA LEU A 191 9.18 -2.20 -1.75
C LEU A 191 8.48 -1.38 -2.84
N ALA A 192 7.15 -1.23 -2.74
CA ALA A 192 6.38 -0.51 -3.74
C ALA A 192 6.85 0.95 -3.90
N GLY A 193 7.19 1.63 -2.79
CA GLY A 193 7.69 3.00 -2.83
C GLY A 193 9.05 3.13 -3.52
N VAL A 194 9.97 2.20 -3.21
CA VAL A 194 11.30 2.15 -3.84
C VAL A 194 11.19 1.92 -5.35
N VAL A 195 10.36 0.96 -5.77
CA VAL A 195 10.20 0.60 -7.18
C VAL A 195 9.50 1.71 -7.96
N ALA A 196 8.46 2.32 -7.40
CA ALA A 196 7.76 3.43 -8.06
C ALA A 196 8.68 4.63 -8.30
N THR A 197 9.58 4.92 -7.36
CA THR A 197 10.57 5.99 -7.48
C THR A 197 11.60 5.67 -8.56
N ARG A 198 12.11 4.43 -8.61
CA ARG A 198 13.10 4.00 -9.62
C ARG A 198 12.55 3.94 -11.04
N LEU A 199 11.28 3.58 -11.19
CA LEU A 199 10.59 3.52 -12.48
C LEU A 199 9.93 4.85 -12.88
N GLU A 200 10.05 5.89 -12.04
CA GLU A 200 9.44 7.21 -12.24
C GLU A 200 7.94 7.14 -12.56
N THR A 201 7.21 6.29 -11.83
CA THR A 201 5.79 6.04 -12.07
C THR A 201 4.90 6.31 -10.85
N GLY A 202 3.59 6.42 -11.10
CA GLY A 202 2.58 6.61 -10.06
C GLY A 202 2.28 5.35 -9.28
N LEU A 203 2.22 5.48 -7.96
CA LEU A 203 1.82 4.42 -7.02
C LEU A 203 0.59 4.86 -6.21
N THR A 204 -0.47 4.06 -6.26
CA THR A 204 -1.60 4.22 -5.33
C THR A 204 -1.47 3.22 -4.19
N ALA A 205 -1.35 3.72 -2.96
CA ALA A 205 -1.16 2.85 -1.80
C ALA A 205 -2.48 2.32 -1.23
N ASP A 206 -2.44 1.13 -0.62
CA ASP A 206 -3.50 0.54 0.23
C ASP A 206 -4.90 0.58 -0.40
N CYS A 207 -4.98 0.16 -1.67
CA CYS A 207 -6.21 0.12 -2.44
C CYS A 207 -7.16 -0.97 -1.95
N THR A 208 -8.45 -0.66 -2.04
CA THR A 208 -9.56 -1.54 -1.69
C THR A 208 -10.42 -1.91 -2.90
N GLY A 209 -10.37 -1.11 -3.97
CA GLY A 209 -11.07 -1.37 -5.22
C GLY A 209 -10.13 -1.16 -6.40
N LEU A 210 -10.20 -2.06 -7.36
CA LEU A 210 -9.47 -1.99 -8.62
C LEU A 210 -10.43 -2.30 -9.77
N TYR A 211 -10.54 -1.37 -10.71
CA TYR A 211 -11.42 -1.49 -11.87
C TYR A 211 -10.70 -0.98 -13.12
N ILE A 212 -10.99 -1.57 -14.28
CA ILE A 212 -10.53 -1.04 -15.57
C ILE A 212 -11.63 -0.17 -16.16
N GLU A 213 -11.28 1.04 -16.58
CA GLU A 213 -12.18 1.89 -17.34
C GLU A 213 -12.26 1.38 -18.79
N LYS A 214 -13.47 1.05 -19.25
CA LYS A 214 -13.69 0.41 -20.57
C LYS A 214 -13.28 1.28 -21.76
N GLU A 215 -13.36 2.60 -21.61
CA GLU A 215 -13.07 3.56 -22.69
C GLU A 215 -11.58 3.85 -22.84
N THR A 216 -10.86 3.96 -21.73
CA THR A 216 -9.43 4.37 -21.73
C THR A 216 -8.46 3.21 -21.51
N GLY A 217 -8.95 2.09 -20.94
CA GLY A 217 -8.12 0.97 -20.48
C GLY A 217 -7.27 1.30 -19.24
N LEU A 218 -7.55 2.42 -18.56
CA LEU A 218 -6.81 2.84 -17.37
C LEU A 218 -7.27 2.09 -16.11
N LEU A 219 -6.34 1.92 -15.16
CA LEU A 219 -6.63 1.31 -13.87
C LEU A 219 -7.16 2.38 -12.91
N LEU A 220 -8.44 2.24 -12.56
CA LEU A 220 -9.08 3.03 -11.51
C LEU A 220 -8.80 2.37 -10.16
N MET A 221 -7.99 3.06 -9.35
CA MET A 221 -7.53 2.59 -8.05
C MET A 221 -8.31 3.31 -6.95
N THR A 222 -9.26 2.61 -6.33
CA THR A 222 -10.08 3.14 -5.24
C THR A 222 -9.43 2.84 -3.90
N ARG A 223 -9.09 3.88 -3.14
CA ARG A 223 -8.52 3.75 -1.80
C ARG A 223 -9.24 4.61 -0.76
N PRO A 224 -9.32 4.14 0.50
CA PRO A 224 -9.69 4.99 1.62
C PRO A 224 -8.56 5.97 1.95
N THR A 225 -8.93 7.21 2.21
CA THR A 225 -8.07 8.31 2.65
C THR A 225 -8.69 8.95 3.90
N PHE A 226 -7.91 9.76 4.63
CA PHE A 226 -8.37 10.42 5.86
C PHE A 226 -8.99 9.45 6.89
N GLY A 227 -8.29 8.35 7.19
CA GLY A 227 -8.74 7.37 8.17
C GLY A 227 -9.97 6.56 7.73
N GLY A 228 -10.29 6.54 6.43
CA GLY A 228 -11.44 5.79 5.88
C GLY A 228 -12.69 6.62 5.62
N ASN A 229 -12.66 7.92 5.93
CA ASN A 229 -13.83 8.80 5.74
C ASN A 229 -14.04 9.21 4.27
N ILE A 230 -12.98 9.23 3.46
CA ILE A 230 -13.05 9.66 2.06
C ILE A 230 -12.54 8.52 1.18
N MET A 231 -13.36 8.11 0.22
CA MET A 231 -12.98 7.18 -0.83
C MET A 231 -12.48 7.99 -2.02
N ALA A 232 -11.22 7.81 -2.39
CA ALA A 232 -10.60 8.47 -3.52
C ALA A 232 -10.32 7.44 -4.62
N THR A 233 -10.75 7.75 -5.84
CA THR A 233 -10.42 6.97 -7.04
C THR A 233 -9.32 7.71 -7.79
N ILE A 234 -8.15 7.10 -7.85
CA ILE A 234 -6.93 7.66 -8.43
C ILE A 234 -6.56 6.83 -9.65
N PHE A 235 -6.01 7.46 -10.68
CA PHE A 235 -5.58 6.80 -11.91
C PHE A 235 -4.34 7.50 -12.46
N CYS A 236 -3.49 6.74 -13.16
CA CYS A 236 -2.25 7.25 -13.74
C CYS A 236 -2.35 7.33 -15.26
N GLN A 237 -2.54 8.54 -15.78
CA GLN A 237 -2.75 8.76 -17.22
C GLN A 237 -1.47 8.52 -18.03
N HIS A 238 -0.34 9.09 -17.59
CA HIS A 238 0.85 9.25 -18.44
C HIS A 238 2.03 8.32 -18.12
N HIS A 239 2.12 7.77 -16.90
CA HIS A 239 3.29 6.98 -16.49
C HIS A 239 2.95 5.48 -16.46
N ARG A 240 3.97 4.66 -16.76
CA ARG A 240 3.89 3.19 -16.76
C ARG A 240 5.13 2.61 -16.06
N PRO A 241 5.02 1.46 -15.37
CA PRO A 241 3.79 0.68 -15.11
C PRO A 241 2.82 1.39 -14.16
N GLN A 242 1.51 1.15 -14.27
CA GLN A 242 0.55 1.62 -13.27
C GLN A 242 0.70 0.78 -12.02
N MET A 243 1.15 1.38 -10.91
CA MET A 243 1.42 0.63 -9.68
C MET A 243 0.32 0.84 -8.63
N SER A 244 -0.08 -0.26 -7.99
CA SER A 244 -0.98 -0.22 -6.84
C SER A 244 -0.50 -1.17 -5.76
N SER A 245 -0.41 -0.68 -4.52
CA SER A 245 -0.41 -1.59 -3.38
C SER A 245 -1.83 -1.86 -2.93
N VAL A 246 -2.14 -3.11 -2.59
CA VAL A 246 -3.49 -3.57 -2.30
C VAL A 246 -3.57 -4.07 -0.88
N ARG A 247 -4.60 -3.62 -0.16
CA ARG A 247 -4.83 -4.05 1.21
C ARG A 247 -5.04 -5.58 1.26
N PRO A 248 -4.30 -6.30 2.12
CA PRO A 248 -4.56 -7.73 2.33
C PRO A 248 -6.02 -7.97 2.74
N ARG A 249 -6.58 -9.08 2.26
CA ARG A 249 -7.90 -9.63 2.57
C ARG A 249 -9.10 -8.82 2.10
N VAL A 250 -8.89 -7.95 1.12
CA VAL A 250 -10.00 -7.25 0.47
C VAL A 250 -10.53 -8.03 -0.73
N PHE A 251 -9.65 -8.75 -1.43
CA PHE A 251 -10.03 -9.56 -2.58
C PHE A 251 -10.12 -11.03 -2.20
N ARG A 252 -10.98 -11.75 -2.92
CA ARG A 252 -11.16 -13.19 -2.73
C ARG A 252 -10.02 -13.94 -3.40
N MET A 253 -9.50 -14.93 -2.68
CA MET A 253 -8.54 -15.88 -3.21
C MET A 253 -9.26 -16.86 -4.17
N LEU A 254 -8.63 -17.15 -5.30
CA LEU A 254 -9.14 -18.17 -6.23
C LEU A 254 -8.91 -19.58 -5.65
N GLU A 255 -9.80 -20.51 -6.01
CA GLU A 255 -9.56 -21.93 -5.75
C GLU A 255 -8.39 -22.44 -6.60
N LYS A 256 -7.56 -23.31 -6.02
CA LYS A 256 -6.41 -23.90 -6.71
C LYS A 256 -6.88 -24.75 -7.90
N ASP A 257 -6.38 -24.44 -9.09
CA ASP A 257 -6.55 -25.28 -10.27
C ASP A 257 -5.26 -26.04 -10.58
N LEU A 258 -5.19 -27.29 -10.09
CA LEU A 258 -4.04 -28.18 -10.25
C LEU A 258 -3.78 -28.59 -11.71
N GLY A 259 -4.73 -28.34 -12.62
CA GLY A 259 -4.61 -28.69 -14.05
C GLY A 259 -3.97 -27.60 -14.90
N ARG A 260 -3.70 -26.41 -14.34
CA ARG A 260 -3.24 -25.26 -15.10
C ARG A 260 -1.76 -25.39 -15.49
N LYS A 261 -1.46 -25.10 -16.75
CA LYS A 261 -0.08 -25.01 -17.25
C LYS A 261 0.31 -23.55 -17.41
N GLY A 262 1.41 -23.15 -16.78
CA GLY A 262 2.01 -21.82 -16.90
C GLY A 262 3.46 -21.91 -17.34
N VAL A 263 4.03 -20.78 -17.76
CA VAL A 263 5.44 -20.69 -18.19
C VAL A 263 6.27 -20.09 -17.07
N VAL A 264 7.24 -20.85 -16.55
CA VAL A 264 8.21 -20.34 -15.57
C VAL A 264 9.48 -19.88 -16.30
N THR A 265 9.81 -18.59 -16.20
CA THR A 265 11.03 -18.02 -16.77
C THR A 265 11.97 -17.57 -15.66
N ARG A 266 13.17 -18.12 -15.61
CA ARG A 266 14.19 -17.74 -14.63
C ARG A 266 15.07 -16.61 -15.17
N HIS A 267 15.21 -15.55 -14.38
CA HIS A 267 16.05 -14.39 -14.68
C HIS A 267 17.23 -14.34 -13.73
N LYS A 268 18.42 -14.05 -14.25
CA LYS A 268 19.61 -13.80 -13.41
C LYS A 268 19.59 -12.38 -12.88
N MET A 269 19.86 -12.21 -11.59
CA MET A 269 20.07 -10.90 -10.99
C MET A 269 21.45 -10.34 -11.37
N MET A 270 21.52 -9.04 -11.66
CA MET A 270 22.80 -8.33 -11.66
C MET A 270 23.05 -7.80 -10.25
N ALA A 271 24.11 -8.30 -9.61
CA ALA A 271 24.48 -7.90 -8.25
C ALA A 271 24.53 -6.36 -8.11
N PRO A 272 23.99 -5.80 -7.02
CA PRO A 272 24.14 -4.37 -6.73
C PRO A 272 25.64 -4.06 -6.55
N ALA A 273 26.07 -2.90 -7.08
CA ALA A 273 27.47 -2.46 -7.02
C ALA A 273 27.83 -1.76 -5.69
N VAL A 274 26.91 -1.79 -4.72
CA VAL A 274 26.99 -1.06 -3.45
C VAL A 274 27.09 -2.07 -2.31
N GLU A 275 27.85 -1.74 -1.26
CA GLU A 275 27.88 -2.52 -0.03
C GLU A 275 26.46 -2.66 0.55
N LEU A 276 26.02 -3.90 0.71
CA LEU A 276 24.70 -4.20 1.24
C LEU A 276 24.71 -4.04 2.77
N PRO A 277 23.64 -3.48 3.36
CA PRO A 277 23.49 -3.47 4.81
C PRO A 277 23.42 -4.90 5.35
N GLU A 278 24.18 -5.17 6.41
CA GLU A 278 24.22 -6.48 7.04
C GLU A 278 23.17 -6.59 8.15
N ILE A 279 22.40 -7.67 8.13
CA ILE A 279 21.44 -7.98 9.19
C ILE A 279 22.22 -8.58 10.36
N VAL A 280 22.52 -7.76 11.37
CA VAL A 280 23.30 -8.18 12.55
C VAL A 280 22.53 -9.19 13.41
N LYS A 281 21.22 -8.99 13.57
CA LYS A 281 20.38 -9.85 14.41
C LYS A 281 18.91 -9.77 13.96
N PHE A 282 18.32 -10.93 13.67
CA PHE A 282 16.88 -11.07 13.57
C PHE A 282 16.33 -11.45 14.95
N ILE A 283 15.46 -10.62 15.51
CA ILE A 283 14.74 -10.94 16.75
C ILE A 283 13.34 -11.36 16.30
N PRO A 284 13.03 -12.67 16.23
CA PRO A 284 11.67 -13.10 15.98
C PRO A 284 10.77 -12.55 17.09
N ALA A 285 9.58 -12.07 16.73
CA ALA A 285 8.58 -11.77 17.73
C ALA A 285 8.28 -13.06 18.49
N ASP A 286 8.45 -13.06 19.81
CA ASP A 286 8.17 -14.22 20.64
C ASP A 286 6.70 -14.64 20.46
N ASP A 287 6.46 -15.82 19.86
CA ASP A 287 5.14 -16.47 19.74
C ASP A 287 4.51 -16.82 21.10
N THR A 288 5.14 -16.44 22.21
CA THR A 288 4.72 -16.80 23.57
C THR A 288 3.72 -15.81 24.20
N ALA A 289 3.37 -14.70 23.54
CA ALA A 289 2.50 -13.68 24.14
C ALA A 289 1.24 -13.28 23.34
N GLY A 290 0.84 -14.00 22.30
CA GLY A 290 -0.42 -13.67 21.65
C GLY A 290 -0.73 -14.47 20.40
N THR A 291 -1.70 -15.38 20.52
CA THR A 291 -2.36 -16.06 19.40
C THR A 291 -2.57 -15.09 18.24
N ASP A 292 -2.04 -15.39 17.05
CA ASP A 292 -2.16 -14.50 15.91
C ASP A 292 -3.61 -14.42 15.42
N ILE A 293 -4.30 -13.37 15.86
CA ILE A 293 -5.71 -13.09 15.55
C ILE A 293 -6.00 -12.94 14.06
N VAL A 294 -4.97 -12.73 13.24
CA VAL A 294 -5.08 -12.56 11.80
C VAL A 294 -5.44 -13.90 11.17
N SER A 295 -4.76 -15.00 11.52
CA SER A 295 -4.92 -16.31 10.86
C SER A 295 -6.27 -17.01 11.07
N TYR A 296 -7.08 -16.62 12.07
CA TYR A 296 -8.27 -17.37 12.45
C TYR A 296 -9.51 -17.05 11.58
N PRO A 297 -10.31 -18.07 11.21
CA PRO A 297 -11.49 -17.90 10.38
C PRO A 297 -12.66 -17.24 11.13
N ALA A 298 -12.68 -17.32 12.46
CA ALA A 298 -13.68 -16.67 13.30
C ALA A 298 -13.01 -15.83 14.39
N LEU A 299 -13.58 -14.67 14.69
CA LEU A 299 -13.06 -13.72 15.65
C LEU A 299 -14.16 -13.21 16.57
N VAL A 300 -13.95 -13.33 17.88
CA VAL A 300 -14.85 -12.76 18.90
C VAL A 300 -14.15 -11.55 19.50
N VAL A 301 -14.73 -10.36 19.36
CA VAL A 301 -14.08 -9.10 19.76
C VAL A 301 -14.76 -8.48 20.97
N ALA A 302 -13.98 -8.29 22.03
CA ALA A 302 -14.37 -7.55 23.22
C ALA A 302 -14.30 -6.04 22.99
N GLY A 303 -15.45 -5.38 23.12
CA GLY A 303 -15.59 -3.93 23.08
C GLY A 303 -15.51 -3.29 24.47
N ARG A 304 -15.66 -1.96 24.51
CA ARG A 304 -15.76 -1.20 25.76
C ARG A 304 -16.92 -1.68 26.65
N GLY A 305 -18.03 -2.12 26.04
CA GLY A 305 -19.20 -2.60 26.78
C GLY A 305 -19.01 -3.97 27.44
N ALA A 306 -17.93 -4.68 27.14
CA ALA A 306 -17.58 -5.98 27.74
C ALA A 306 -16.23 -5.91 28.47
N CYS A 307 -15.92 -4.75 29.07
CA CYS A 307 -14.64 -4.45 29.70
C CYS A 307 -14.57 -4.93 31.17
N ASP A 308 -15.10 -6.12 31.46
CA ASP A 308 -15.14 -6.72 32.78
C ASP A 308 -14.33 -8.03 32.83
N PRO A 309 -13.63 -8.35 33.93
CA PRO A 309 -12.89 -9.62 34.04
C PRO A 309 -13.77 -10.88 33.89
N SER A 310 -15.07 -10.76 34.19
CA SER A 310 -16.05 -11.84 34.02
C SER A 310 -16.46 -12.11 32.57
N SER A 311 -16.25 -11.15 31.65
CA SER A 311 -16.61 -11.32 30.25
C SER A 311 -15.63 -12.23 29.51
N LEU A 312 -14.35 -12.23 29.91
CA LEU A 312 -13.27 -12.95 29.24
C LEU A 312 -13.53 -14.46 29.13
N PRO A 313 -13.85 -15.20 30.22
CA PRO A 313 -14.20 -16.62 30.13
C PRO A 313 -15.37 -16.92 29.17
N LEU A 314 -16.41 -16.07 29.15
CA LEU A 314 -17.57 -16.24 28.28
C LEU A 314 -17.20 -16.07 26.81
N LEU A 315 -16.37 -15.07 26.50
CA LEU A 315 -15.90 -14.82 25.13
C LEU A 315 -14.93 -15.90 24.66
N GLU A 316 -14.07 -16.43 25.55
CA GLU A 316 -13.18 -17.54 25.25
C GLU A 316 -13.96 -18.84 24.97
N GLU A 317 -15.01 -19.10 25.73
CA GLU A 317 -15.90 -20.23 25.47
C GLU A 317 -16.62 -20.11 24.13
N LEU A 318 -17.18 -18.92 23.85
CA LEU A 318 -17.80 -18.64 22.55
C LEU A 318 -16.79 -18.80 21.41
N ALA A 319 -15.59 -18.25 21.54
CA ALA A 319 -14.53 -18.39 20.53
C ALA A 319 -14.18 -19.86 20.29
N ARG A 320 -14.01 -20.66 21.35
CA ARG A 320 -13.74 -22.11 21.23
C ARG A 320 -14.87 -22.85 20.52
N LEU A 321 -16.13 -22.51 20.79
CA LEU A 321 -17.28 -23.13 20.13
C LEU A 321 -17.37 -22.78 18.65
N VAL A 322 -16.96 -21.58 18.27
CA VAL A 322 -17.00 -21.11 16.88
C VAL A 322 -15.73 -21.50 16.11
N GLY A 323 -14.71 -22.03 16.79
CA GLY A 323 -13.41 -22.35 16.18
C GLY A 323 -12.58 -21.10 15.88
N GLY A 324 -12.77 -20.06 16.68
CA GLY A 324 -12.12 -18.76 16.54
C GLY A 324 -11.25 -18.39 17.75
N VAL A 325 -10.79 -17.15 17.75
CA VAL A 325 -9.97 -16.56 18.83
C VAL A 325 -10.62 -15.28 19.35
N VAL A 326 -10.32 -14.95 20.61
CA VAL A 326 -10.76 -13.69 21.21
C VAL A 326 -9.78 -12.57 20.87
N ALA A 327 -10.30 -11.46 20.37
CA ALA A 327 -9.58 -10.22 20.14
C ALA A 327 -10.21 -9.06 20.92
N CYS A 328 -9.56 -7.90 20.92
CA CYS A 328 -9.98 -6.75 21.69
C CYS A 328 -10.00 -5.46 20.88
N SER A 329 -10.84 -4.53 21.31
CA SER A 329 -10.78 -3.14 20.88
C SER A 329 -9.78 -2.35 21.74
N ARG A 330 -9.32 -1.19 21.23
CA ARG A 330 -8.37 -0.32 21.94
C ARG A 330 -8.76 -0.01 23.40
N PRO A 331 -10.03 0.30 23.75
CA PRO A 331 -10.43 0.54 25.14
C PRO A 331 -10.12 -0.63 26.09
N VAL A 332 -10.23 -1.87 25.62
CA VAL A 332 -9.98 -3.08 26.43
C VAL A 332 -8.48 -3.29 26.69
N VAL A 333 -7.63 -2.93 25.72
CA VAL A 333 -6.17 -2.91 25.91
C VAL A 333 -5.78 -1.82 26.91
N GLN A 334 -6.38 -0.64 26.80
CA GLN A 334 -6.14 0.48 27.73
C GLN A 334 -6.58 0.16 29.16
N ALA A 335 -7.58 -0.70 29.33
CA ALA A 335 -8.02 -1.23 30.62
C ALA A 335 -7.12 -2.35 31.17
N GLY A 336 -6.10 -2.79 30.42
CA GLY A 336 -5.17 -3.84 30.84
C GLY A 336 -5.73 -5.26 30.81
N LEU A 337 -6.90 -5.48 30.19
CA LEU A 337 -7.54 -6.81 30.15
C LEU A 337 -6.94 -7.74 29.09
N MET A 338 -6.32 -7.18 28.05
CA MET A 338 -5.70 -7.96 26.97
C MET A 338 -4.45 -7.27 26.43
N PRO A 339 -3.49 -8.06 25.89
CA PRO A 339 -2.28 -7.52 25.28
C PRO A 339 -2.60 -6.77 23.97
N TYR A 340 -1.71 -5.84 23.62
CA TYR A 340 -1.80 -5.04 22.39
C TYR A 340 -1.85 -5.90 21.11
N GLU A 341 -1.22 -7.08 21.13
CA GLU A 341 -1.17 -8.01 20.00
C GLU A 341 -2.54 -8.53 19.54
N ARG A 342 -3.55 -8.46 20.41
CA ARG A 342 -4.94 -8.84 20.12
C ARG A 342 -5.81 -7.65 19.71
N GLN A 343 -5.24 -6.45 19.59
CA GLN A 343 -5.98 -5.24 19.26
C GLN A 343 -6.39 -5.22 17.78
N VAL A 344 -7.69 -5.10 17.53
CA VAL A 344 -8.24 -4.84 16.19
C VAL A 344 -8.48 -3.35 16.03
N GLY A 345 -8.05 -2.79 14.89
CA GLY A 345 -8.25 -1.39 14.56
C GLY A 345 -7.17 -0.85 13.63
N GLN A 346 -7.34 0.38 13.14
CA GLN A 346 -6.41 1.06 12.24
C GLN A 346 -4.97 1.12 12.79
N THR A 347 -4.83 1.31 14.11
CA THR A 347 -3.54 1.31 14.79
C THR A 347 -3.09 -0.09 15.23
N GLY A 348 -3.98 -1.09 15.20
CA GLY A 348 -3.70 -2.47 15.57
C GLY A 348 -3.60 -3.37 14.34
N LYS A 349 -4.13 -4.59 14.45
CA LYS A 349 -4.20 -5.55 13.35
C LYS A 349 -5.47 -5.34 12.52
N THR A 350 -5.31 -5.39 11.20
CA THR A 350 -6.44 -5.45 10.25
C THR A 350 -6.79 -6.92 10.05
N VAL A 351 -8.07 -7.26 10.20
CA VAL A 351 -8.57 -8.64 10.19
C VAL A 351 -9.72 -8.79 9.20
N ALA A 352 -9.80 -9.94 8.56
CA ALA A 352 -10.90 -10.27 7.66
C ALA A 352 -11.34 -11.72 7.92
N PRO A 353 -11.91 -12.01 9.10
CA PRO A 353 -12.41 -13.34 9.40
C PRO A 353 -13.67 -13.63 8.55
N ARG A 354 -13.98 -14.91 8.36
CA ARG A 354 -15.27 -15.34 7.81
C ARG A 354 -16.42 -14.97 8.74
N LEU A 355 -16.18 -14.99 10.05
CA LEU A 355 -17.16 -14.62 11.07
C LEU A 355 -16.53 -13.68 12.10
N TYR A 356 -17.07 -12.49 12.21
CA TYR A 356 -16.75 -11.48 13.22
C TYR A 356 -17.91 -11.35 14.19
N ILE A 357 -17.66 -11.49 15.50
CA ILE A 357 -18.65 -11.28 16.56
C ILE A 357 -18.16 -10.15 17.47
N GLY A 358 -18.73 -8.96 17.33
CA GLY A 358 -18.42 -7.82 18.19
C GLY A 358 -19.34 -7.75 19.40
N VAL A 359 -18.79 -7.89 20.61
CA VAL A 359 -19.55 -7.81 21.87
C VAL A 359 -19.24 -6.50 22.57
N GLY A 360 -20.23 -5.61 22.68
CA GLY A 360 -20.09 -4.30 23.32
C GLY A 360 -19.19 -3.32 22.53
N VAL A 361 -19.07 -3.49 21.22
CA VAL A 361 -18.25 -2.65 20.33
C VAL A 361 -19.08 -1.50 19.80
N SER A 362 -18.66 -0.26 20.02
CA SER A 362 -19.37 0.94 19.52
C SER A 362 -19.26 1.10 18.01
N GLY A 363 -18.19 0.60 17.39
CA GLY A 363 -17.97 0.73 15.93
C GLY A 363 -17.41 2.10 15.54
N ALA A 364 -16.43 2.62 16.30
CA ALA A 364 -15.69 3.80 15.87
C ALA A 364 -15.02 3.55 14.51
N VAL A 365 -14.89 4.58 13.66
CA VAL A 365 -14.36 4.45 12.29
C VAL A 365 -13.00 3.74 12.27
N GLN A 366 -12.14 4.02 13.25
CA GLN A 366 -10.83 3.39 13.39
C GLN A 366 -10.92 1.86 13.57
N HIS A 367 -11.99 1.37 14.19
CA HIS A 367 -12.27 -0.05 14.34
C HIS A 367 -12.92 -0.63 13.09
N LEU A 368 -13.88 0.09 12.50
CA LEU A 368 -14.63 -0.37 11.31
C LEU A 368 -13.71 -0.61 10.11
N VAL A 369 -12.77 0.29 9.85
CA VAL A 369 -11.82 0.15 8.72
C VAL A 369 -11.00 -1.14 8.81
N ALA A 370 -10.75 -1.64 10.02
CA ALA A 370 -9.97 -2.84 10.25
C ALA A 370 -10.77 -4.14 10.09
N ILE A 371 -12.11 -4.07 10.03
CA ILE A 371 -13.01 -5.23 9.91
C ILE A 371 -13.80 -5.24 8.60
N GLN A 372 -13.58 -4.27 7.70
CA GLN A 372 -14.29 -4.13 6.42
C GLN A 372 -14.17 -5.37 5.51
N GLY A 373 -13.12 -6.17 5.66
CA GLY A 373 -12.95 -7.41 4.89
C GLY A 373 -13.69 -8.63 5.45
N ALA A 374 -14.37 -8.52 6.60
CA ALA A 374 -15.06 -9.65 7.21
C ALA A 374 -16.28 -10.09 6.37
N GLU A 375 -16.45 -11.40 6.16
CA GLU A 375 -17.58 -11.93 5.35
C GLU A 375 -18.92 -11.83 6.08
N LYS A 376 -18.91 -12.05 7.41
CA LYS A 376 -20.09 -11.95 8.27
C LYS A 376 -19.78 -11.21 9.55
N ILE A 377 -20.54 -10.16 9.82
CA ILE A 377 -20.41 -9.31 11.00
C ILE A 377 -21.66 -9.46 11.87
N VAL A 378 -21.48 -10.02 13.07
CA VAL A 378 -22.49 -10.10 14.12
C VAL A 378 -22.15 -9.09 15.21
N ALA A 379 -23.08 -8.23 15.57
CA ALA A 379 -22.90 -7.23 16.63
C ALA A 379 -23.88 -7.47 17.78
N ILE A 380 -23.36 -7.49 19.01
CA ILE A 380 -24.14 -7.54 20.25
C ILE A 380 -23.84 -6.25 21.01
N ASN A 381 -24.84 -5.40 21.20
CA ASN A 381 -24.66 -4.14 21.91
C ASN A 381 -25.94 -3.77 22.66
N SER A 382 -25.82 -3.16 23.83
CA SER A 382 -26.96 -2.65 24.59
C SER A 382 -27.56 -1.39 23.96
N ASP A 383 -26.74 -0.58 23.26
CA ASP A 383 -27.19 0.63 22.58
C ASP A 383 -27.61 0.35 21.14
N ALA A 384 -28.92 0.42 20.87
CA ALA A 384 -29.49 0.25 19.53
C ALA A 384 -28.96 1.23 18.47
N ASN A 385 -28.42 2.39 18.88
CA ASN A 385 -27.90 3.42 17.97
C ASN A 385 -26.40 3.27 17.68
N ALA A 386 -25.75 2.21 18.16
CA ALA A 386 -24.33 2.01 17.97
C ALA A 386 -23.93 1.95 16.47
N PRO A 387 -22.92 2.73 16.03
CA PRO A 387 -22.44 2.73 14.65
C PRO A 387 -22.10 1.36 14.05
N ILE A 388 -21.72 0.38 14.89
CA ILE A 388 -21.44 -0.99 14.44
C ILE A 388 -22.63 -1.65 13.73
N PHE A 389 -23.86 -1.31 14.10
CA PHE A 389 -25.06 -1.88 13.48
C PHE A 389 -25.23 -1.47 12.01
N ARG A 390 -24.60 -0.37 11.57
CA ARG A 390 -24.66 0.06 10.17
C ARG A 390 -23.89 -0.86 9.23
N VAL A 391 -22.91 -1.59 9.74
CA VAL A 391 -22.07 -2.52 8.97
C VAL A 391 -22.26 -3.98 9.38
N ALA A 392 -23.08 -4.26 10.40
CA ALA A 392 -23.36 -5.63 10.84
C ALA A 392 -24.39 -6.30 9.93
N ASP A 393 -24.13 -7.53 9.52
CA ASP A 393 -25.12 -8.41 8.87
C ASP A 393 -26.24 -8.80 9.83
N ALA A 394 -25.91 -8.99 11.10
CA ALA A 394 -26.84 -9.37 12.15
C ALA A 394 -26.53 -8.58 13.42
N GLY A 395 -27.56 -7.93 13.99
CA GLY A 395 -27.45 -7.15 15.22
C GLY A 395 -28.40 -7.68 16.28
N ILE A 396 -27.91 -7.86 17.52
CA ILE A 396 -28.73 -8.16 18.69
C ILE A 396 -28.58 -6.99 19.67
N VAL A 397 -29.72 -6.40 20.03
CA VAL A 397 -29.78 -5.33 21.03
C VAL A 397 -30.11 -5.94 22.38
N GLY A 398 -29.22 -5.76 23.35
CA GLY A 398 -29.43 -6.20 24.73
C GLY A 398 -28.12 -6.40 25.50
N ASP A 399 -28.23 -6.92 26.72
CA ASP A 399 -27.08 -7.16 27.58
C ASP A 399 -26.28 -8.39 27.10
N TYR A 400 -24.97 -8.21 26.96
CA TYR A 400 -24.09 -9.31 26.58
C TYR A 400 -24.06 -10.43 27.63
N GLN A 401 -24.31 -10.12 28.91
CA GLN A 401 -24.32 -11.12 29.98
C GLN A 401 -25.46 -12.12 29.86
N GLU A 402 -26.57 -11.73 29.24
CA GLU A 402 -27.71 -12.64 28.98
C GLU A 402 -27.59 -13.29 27.60
N ILE A 403 -27.22 -12.49 26.58
CA ILE A 403 -27.21 -12.94 25.18
C ILE A 403 -26.09 -13.94 24.92
N VAL A 404 -24.86 -13.70 25.43
CA VAL A 404 -23.71 -14.55 25.12
C VAL A 404 -23.89 -15.98 25.68
N PRO A 405 -24.32 -16.18 26.95
CA PRO A 405 -24.60 -17.52 27.46
C PRO A 405 -25.73 -18.25 26.72
N GLU A 406 -26.82 -17.55 26.38
CA GLU A 406 -27.92 -18.18 25.62
C GLU A 406 -27.45 -18.58 24.21
N LEU A 407 -26.64 -17.74 23.57
CA LEU A 407 -26.03 -18.06 22.28
C LEU A 407 -25.12 -19.29 22.37
N ILE A 408 -24.30 -19.37 23.41
CA ILE A 408 -23.46 -20.54 23.72
C ILE A 408 -24.32 -21.81 23.89
N ALA A 409 -25.42 -21.72 24.64
CA ALA A 409 -26.33 -22.84 24.87
C ALA A 409 -27.00 -23.33 23.57
N GLN A 410 -27.44 -22.40 22.72
CA GLN A 410 -28.06 -22.71 21.42
C GLN A 410 -27.04 -23.31 20.44
N ILE A 411 -25.81 -22.79 20.40
CA ILE A 411 -24.73 -23.35 19.57
C ILE A 411 -24.39 -24.76 20.01
N ARG A 412 -24.32 -25.02 21.32
CA ARG A 412 -24.09 -26.37 21.87
C ARG A 412 -25.22 -27.33 21.48
N LYS A 413 -26.49 -26.93 21.59
CA LYS A 413 -27.65 -27.74 21.17
C LYS A 413 -27.64 -28.03 19.66
N LYS A 414 -27.28 -27.05 18.83
CA LYS A 414 -27.15 -27.28 17.37
C LYS A 414 -25.98 -28.19 17.03
N LYS A 415 -24.84 -28.08 17.73
CA LYS A 415 -23.71 -29.01 17.55
C LYS A 415 -24.00 -30.42 18.06
N SER A 416 -24.83 -30.59 19.09
CA SER A 416 -25.26 -31.93 19.53
C SER A 416 -26.27 -32.56 18.57
N ASN A 417 -27.14 -31.76 17.95
CA ASN A 417 -28.13 -32.25 16.98
C ASN A 417 -27.59 -32.35 15.54
N GLY A 418 -26.44 -31.75 15.25
CA GLY A 418 -25.80 -31.70 13.93
C GLY A 418 -24.73 -32.77 13.72
N LYS A 419 -24.76 -33.90 14.44
CA LYS A 419 -24.02 -35.11 14.01
C LYS A 419 -24.82 -35.81 12.92
N GLN A 420 -24.66 -35.34 11.69
CA GLN A 420 -24.61 -36.14 10.46
C GLN A 420 -23.64 -35.48 9.49
#